data_AF-A0A550H167-F1
#
_entry.id   AF-A0A550H167-F1
#
_cell.length_a   1.000
_cell.length_b   1.000
_cell.length_c   1.000
_cell.angle_alpha   90.00
_cell.angle_beta   90.00
_cell.angle_gamma   90.00
#
_symmetry.space_group_name_H-M   'P 1'
#
loop_
_entity.id
_entity.type
_entity.pdbx_description
1 polymer ?
#
loop_
_entity_poly.entity_id
_entity_poly.type
_entity_poly.pdbx_seq_one_letter_code
_entity_poly.pdbx_strand_id
1 'polypeptide(L)'
;MLIRYCNLRRESIVVNLPRRARGVKVLKAVSSPLRLQILNLVFDNGSLSYTELMNSLKMNPSRDAGRFAYHLKFLLKADLLEANTETKKYILTDLGKMVLDVADRVEKKADKPRGMLVRTSHFTLEEFDANKIANSLIKEAKVPPELAKKAAKEAEKRLRKSKTKYLTAPLIREVVNAILIEKGFEDYRHKLTRLGMPVHEVSSLVGAKDASRDSEAVLSKAGKTVLSEYTLL
;
A
#
# COMPACT_ATOMS: atom_id res chain seq x y z
N MET A 1 -28.01 -38.89 -32.03
CA MET A 1 -27.08 -39.25 -33.12
C MET A 1 -26.46 -37.98 -33.67
N LEU A 2 -25.24 -37.62 -33.24
CA LEU A 2 -24.25 -36.86 -34.02
C LEU A 2 -22.95 -36.76 -33.22
N ILE A 3 -21.96 -37.43 -33.76
CA ILE A 3 -20.59 -37.62 -33.30
C ILE A 3 -19.73 -36.46 -33.84
N ARG A 4 -18.54 -36.27 -33.23
CA ARG A 4 -17.24 -35.84 -33.83
C ARG A 4 -16.82 -34.36 -33.71
N TYR A 5 -15.83 -34.09 -32.84
CA TYR A 5 -14.43 -33.79 -33.19
C TYR A 5 -13.73 -33.04 -32.03
N CYS A 6 -12.78 -33.70 -31.36
CA CYS A 6 -11.55 -33.02 -30.94
C CYS A 6 -10.42 -34.03 -30.82
N ASN A 7 -10.03 -34.55 -31.99
CA ASN A 7 -8.76 -35.25 -32.17
C ASN A 7 -7.70 -34.15 -32.34
N LEU A 8 -7.02 -33.77 -31.25
CA LEU A 8 -5.82 -32.95 -31.30
C LEU A 8 -4.60 -33.88 -31.29
N ARG A 9 -4.38 -34.57 -32.42
CA ARG A 9 -2.99 -34.90 -32.80
C ARG A 9 -2.34 -33.61 -33.25
N ARG A 10 -1.24 -33.20 -32.62
CA ARG A 10 -0.24 -32.36 -33.25
C ARG A 10 1.14 -32.85 -32.86
N GLU A 11 1.84 -33.32 -33.88
CA GLU A 11 3.29 -33.37 -33.96
C GLU A 11 3.90 -32.07 -33.44
N SER A 12 4.90 -32.22 -32.59
CA SER A 12 5.73 -31.17 -32.03
C SER A 12 6.63 -30.60 -33.13
N ILE A 13 6.10 -29.71 -33.95
CA ILE A 13 6.93 -28.83 -34.77
C ILE A 13 7.56 -27.81 -33.81
N VAL A 14 8.80 -28.07 -33.41
CA VAL A 14 9.64 -27.15 -32.65
C VAL A 14 10.05 -26.01 -33.59
N VAL A 15 9.14 -25.05 -33.82
CA VAL A 15 9.46 -23.84 -34.58
C VAL A 15 10.43 -23.03 -33.73
N ASN A 16 11.69 -22.99 -34.14
CA ASN A 16 12.75 -22.30 -33.41
C ASN A 16 12.60 -20.78 -33.57
N LEU A 17 11.69 -20.18 -32.79
CA LEU A 17 11.55 -18.72 -32.77
C LEU A 17 12.79 -18.07 -32.13
N PRO A 18 13.22 -16.89 -32.62
CA PRO A 18 14.32 -16.12 -32.05
C PRO A 18 14.13 -15.95 -30.53
N ARG A 19 15.20 -16.12 -29.73
CA ARG A 19 15.13 -16.09 -28.25
C ARG A 19 14.35 -14.89 -27.70
N ARG A 20 14.53 -13.69 -28.29
CA ARG A 20 13.79 -12.46 -27.91
C ARG A 20 12.28 -12.55 -28.15
N ALA A 21 11.83 -13.27 -29.18
CA ALA A 21 10.41 -13.43 -29.50
C ALA A 21 9.67 -14.32 -28.48
N ARG A 22 10.37 -15.23 -27.77
CA ARG A 22 9.77 -16.06 -26.71
C ARG A 22 9.44 -15.22 -25.47
N GLY A 23 10.36 -14.37 -25.01
CA GLY A 23 10.12 -13.48 -23.87
C GLY A 23 8.94 -12.53 -24.08
N VAL A 24 8.80 -11.94 -25.28
CA VAL A 24 7.66 -11.08 -25.62
C VAL A 24 6.32 -11.84 -25.57
N LYS A 25 6.30 -13.12 -25.99
CA LYS A 25 5.08 -13.95 -25.90
C LYS A 25 4.67 -14.18 -24.46
N VAL A 26 5.63 -14.45 -23.56
CA VAL A 26 5.39 -14.62 -22.13
C VAL A 26 4.84 -13.33 -21.52
N LEU A 27 5.49 -12.18 -21.77
CA LEU A 27 5.02 -10.88 -21.28
C LEU A 27 3.60 -10.55 -21.79
N LYS A 28 3.33 -10.82 -23.07
CA LYS A 28 1.98 -10.68 -23.66
C LYS A 28 0.98 -11.68 -23.08
N ALA A 29 1.42 -12.83 -22.59
CA ALA A 29 0.58 -13.82 -21.93
C ALA A 29 0.07 -13.29 -20.59
N VAL A 30 0.97 -12.71 -19.79
CA VAL A 30 0.68 -12.26 -18.43
C VAL A 30 0.18 -10.83 -18.32
N SER A 31 0.27 -10.02 -19.38
CA SER A 31 -0.29 -8.66 -19.39
C SER A 31 -1.83 -8.58 -19.26
N SER A 32 -2.53 -9.72 -19.22
CA SER A 32 -3.98 -9.76 -19.03
C SER A 32 -4.33 -10.15 -17.59
N PRO A 33 -5.17 -9.37 -16.90
CA PRO A 33 -5.58 -9.66 -15.53
C PRO A 33 -6.20 -11.06 -15.37
N LEU A 34 -7.08 -11.46 -16.28
CA LEU A 34 -7.73 -12.77 -16.23
C LEU A 34 -6.73 -13.93 -16.37
N ARG A 35 -5.69 -13.77 -17.18
CA ARG A 35 -4.66 -14.80 -17.35
C ARG A 35 -3.76 -14.92 -16.13
N LEU A 36 -3.42 -13.81 -15.47
CA LEU A 36 -2.74 -13.83 -14.16
C LEU A 36 -3.61 -14.49 -13.09
N GLN A 37 -4.92 -14.18 -13.05
CA GLN A 37 -5.84 -14.84 -12.11
C GLN A 37 -5.90 -16.36 -12.31
N ILE A 38 -5.92 -16.84 -13.56
CA ILE A 38 -5.86 -18.28 -13.85
C ILE A 38 -4.56 -18.88 -13.30
N LEU A 39 -3.41 -18.25 -13.55
CA LEU A 39 -2.12 -18.74 -13.07
C LEU A 39 -2.06 -18.80 -11.53
N ASN A 40 -2.55 -17.77 -10.85
CA ASN A 40 -2.61 -17.74 -9.37
C ASN A 40 -3.54 -18.83 -8.82
N LEU A 41 -4.71 -19.04 -9.42
CA LEU A 41 -5.61 -20.13 -8.99
C LEU A 41 -4.95 -21.50 -9.10
N VAL A 42 -4.23 -21.76 -10.20
CA VAL A 42 -3.49 -23.02 -10.35
C VAL A 42 -2.34 -23.11 -9.35
N PHE A 43 -1.64 -22.00 -9.06
CA PHE A 43 -0.60 -21.94 -8.04
C PHE A 43 -1.14 -22.33 -6.65
N ASP A 44 -2.21 -21.66 -6.22
CA ASP A 44 -2.77 -21.80 -4.87
C ASP A 44 -3.35 -23.20 -4.63
N ASN A 45 -3.86 -23.85 -5.67
CA ASN A 45 -4.53 -25.15 -5.58
C ASN A 45 -3.66 -26.32 -6.10
N GLY A 46 -2.45 -26.02 -6.59
CA GLY A 46 -1.51 -26.98 -7.21
C GLY A 46 -1.93 -27.46 -8.60
N SER A 47 -3.17 -27.91 -8.78
CA SER A 47 -3.71 -28.34 -10.07
C SER A 47 -5.23 -28.16 -10.15
N LEU A 48 -5.73 -27.67 -11.29
CA LEU A 48 -7.17 -27.45 -11.48
C LEU A 48 -7.63 -27.90 -12.86
N SER A 49 -8.82 -28.48 -12.95
CA SER A 49 -9.50 -28.78 -14.20
C SER A 49 -10.13 -27.53 -14.84
N TYR A 50 -10.57 -27.66 -16.09
CA TYR A 50 -11.26 -26.59 -16.82
C TYR A 50 -12.49 -26.07 -16.06
N THR A 51 -13.31 -26.98 -15.51
CA THR A 51 -14.54 -26.64 -14.80
C THR A 51 -14.24 -25.99 -13.45
N GLU A 52 -13.25 -26.50 -12.71
CA GLU A 52 -12.84 -25.91 -11.42
C GLU A 52 -12.32 -24.47 -11.60
N LEU A 53 -11.55 -24.21 -12.67
CA LEU A 53 -11.08 -22.86 -13.01
C LEU A 53 -12.24 -21.92 -13.35
N MET A 54 -13.18 -22.34 -14.21
CA MET A 54 -14.33 -21.49 -14.55
C MET A 54 -15.21 -21.19 -13.34
N ASN A 55 -15.43 -22.18 -12.47
CA ASN A 55 -16.19 -22.01 -11.24
C ASN A 55 -15.50 -21.03 -10.28
N SER A 56 -14.18 -21.17 -10.08
CA SER A 56 -13.38 -20.28 -9.22
C SER A 56 -13.37 -18.83 -9.72
N LEU A 57 -13.41 -18.64 -11.04
CA LEU A 57 -13.51 -17.33 -11.68
C LEU A 57 -14.96 -16.81 -11.81
N LYS A 58 -15.95 -17.58 -11.33
CA LYS A 58 -17.38 -17.27 -11.43
C LYS A 58 -17.84 -17.00 -12.88
N MET A 59 -17.25 -17.69 -13.84
CA MET A 59 -17.57 -17.56 -15.26
C MET A 59 -18.75 -18.46 -15.63
N ASN A 60 -19.62 -18.00 -16.53
CA ASN A 60 -20.76 -18.79 -16.97
C ASN A 60 -20.33 -19.79 -18.07
N PRO A 61 -20.50 -21.11 -17.90
CA PRO A 61 -20.06 -22.11 -18.88
C PRO A 61 -20.69 -21.98 -20.26
N SER A 62 -21.93 -21.51 -20.37
CA SER A 62 -22.64 -21.38 -21.65
C SER A 62 -22.23 -20.11 -22.40
N ARG A 63 -21.98 -19.02 -21.68
CA ARG A 63 -21.67 -17.72 -22.28
C ARG A 63 -20.17 -17.47 -22.46
N ASP A 64 -19.38 -17.86 -21.47
CA ASP A 64 -18.00 -17.40 -21.35
C ASP A 64 -16.96 -18.46 -21.74
N ALA A 65 -17.38 -19.69 -22.08
CA ALA A 65 -16.47 -20.81 -22.39
C ALA A 65 -15.51 -20.52 -23.54
N GLY A 66 -15.99 -19.97 -24.67
CA GLY A 66 -15.12 -19.66 -25.81
C GLY A 66 -14.02 -18.65 -25.45
N ARG A 67 -14.39 -17.61 -24.68
CA ARG A 67 -13.47 -16.59 -24.19
C ARG A 67 -12.48 -17.16 -23.17
N PHE A 68 -12.93 -18.01 -22.26
CA PHE A 68 -12.06 -18.66 -21.29
C PHE A 68 -11.05 -19.60 -21.97
N ALA A 69 -11.52 -20.44 -22.89
CA ALA A 69 -10.68 -21.34 -23.68
C ALA A 69 -9.62 -20.57 -24.50
N TYR A 70 -9.96 -19.39 -25.02
CA TYR A 70 -8.99 -18.49 -25.64
C TYR A 70 -7.85 -18.12 -24.69
N HIS A 71 -8.16 -17.67 -23.46
CA HIS A 71 -7.13 -17.31 -22.48
C HIS A 71 -6.26 -18.49 -22.07
N LEU A 72 -6.86 -19.64 -21.83
CA LEU A 72 -6.14 -20.86 -21.45
C LEU A 72 -5.18 -21.32 -22.55
N LYS A 73 -5.62 -21.28 -23.81
CA LYS A 73 -4.77 -21.58 -24.98
C LYS A 73 -3.59 -20.62 -25.09
N PHE A 74 -3.75 -19.36 -24.69
CA PHE A 74 -2.64 -18.40 -24.68
C PHE A 74 -1.58 -18.75 -23.62
N LEU A 75 -2.01 -19.20 -22.44
CA LEU A 75 -1.11 -19.62 -21.36
C LEU A 75 -0.34 -20.89 -21.72
N LEU A 76 -1.02 -21.89 -22.29
CA LEU A 76 -0.41 -23.13 -22.78
C LEU A 76 0.62 -22.85 -23.89
N LYS A 77 0.28 -21.99 -24.86
CA LYS A 77 1.21 -21.61 -25.95
C LYS A 77 2.43 -20.83 -25.49
N ALA A 78 2.33 -20.16 -24.33
CA ALA A 78 3.42 -19.42 -23.73
C ALA A 78 4.24 -20.27 -22.75
N ASP A 79 3.92 -21.57 -22.62
CA ASP A 79 4.61 -22.51 -21.73
C ASP A 79 4.54 -22.11 -20.25
N LEU A 80 3.43 -21.48 -19.85
CA LEU A 80 3.18 -21.07 -18.46
C LEU A 80 2.31 -22.08 -17.71
N LEU A 81 1.51 -22.85 -18.46
CA LEU A 81 0.72 -23.97 -17.97
C LEU A 81 0.99 -25.18 -18.85
N GLU A 82 0.83 -26.35 -18.27
CA GLU A 82 0.76 -27.61 -18.99
C GLU A 82 -0.49 -28.39 -18.55
N ALA A 83 -1.02 -29.20 -19.45
CA ALA A 83 -2.18 -30.05 -19.18
C ALA A 83 -1.71 -31.48 -18.92
N ASN A 84 -2.04 -32.01 -17.75
CA ASN A 84 -1.80 -33.41 -17.45
C ASN A 84 -2.87 -34.27 -18.15
N THR A 85 -2.43 -35.18 -19.03
CA THR A 85 -3.30 -36.01 -19.87
C THR A 85 -4.09 -37.05 -19.08
N GLU A 86 -3.60 -37.47 -17.93
CA GLU A 86 -4.24 -38.48 -17.08
C GLU A 86 -5.31 -37.84 -16.18
N THR A 87 -4.96 -36.76 -15.49
CA THR A 87 -5.86 -36.11 -14.53
C THR A 87 -6.80 -35.10 -15.17
N LYS A 88 -6.54 -34.70 -16.43
CA LYS A 88 -7.25 -33.60 -17.13
C LYS A 88 -7.19 -32.27 -16.37
N LYS A 89 -6.16 -32.10 -15.55
CA LYS A 89 -5.89 -30.87 -14.79
C LYS A 89 -4.72 -30.10 -15.39
N TYR A 90 -4.75 -28.79 -15.18
CA TYR A 90 -3.68 -27.87 -15.53
C TYR A 90 -2.77 -27.66 -14.34
N ILE A 91 -1.46 -27.65 -14.58
CA ILE A 91 -0.41 -27.37 -13.60
C ILE A 91 0.52 -26.29 -14.12
N LEU A 92 1.16 -25.57 -13.20
CA LEU A 92 2.17 -24.55 -13.56
C LEU A 92 3.49 -25.21 -13.94
N THR A 93 4.04 -24.75 -15.05
CA THR A 93 5.44 -25.01 -15.41
C THR A 93 6.37 -24.19 -14.50
N ASP A 94 7.67 -24.50 -14.51
CA ASP A 94 8.65 -23.70 -13.76
C ASP A 94 8.77 -22.26 -14.28
N LEU A 95 8.57 -22.06 -15.59
CA LEU A 95 8.47 -20.72 -16.17
C LEU A 95 7.22 -19.98 -15.65
N GLY A 96 6.08 -20.67 -15.55
CA GLY A 96 4.86 -20.13 -14.96
C GLY A 96 5.07 -19.62 -13.54
N LYS A 97 5.72 -20.44 -12.69
CA LYS A 97 6.07 -20.07 -11.30
C LYS A 97 7.00 -18.86 -11.24
N MET A 98 8.06 -18.84 -12.07
CA MET A 98 9.00 -17.72 -12.12
C MET A 98 8.32 -16.42 -12.55
N VAL A 99 7.41 -16.48 -13.53
CA VAL A 99 6.69 -15.31 -14.01
C VAL A 99 5.75 -14.75 -12.93
N LEU A 100 5.10 -15.62 -12.14
CA LEU A 100 4.30 -15.18 -11.00
C LEU A 100 5.13 -14.48 -9.93
N ASP A 101 6.32 -15.00 -9.58
CA ASP A 101 7.23 -14.32 -8.65
C ASP A 101 7.62 -12.92 -9.15
N VAL A 102 7.98 -12.81 -10.44
CA VAL A 102 8.32 -11.52 -11.05
C VAL A 102 7.11 -10.59 -11.06
N ALA A 103 5.92 -11.09 -11.38
CA ALA A 103 4.68 -10.31 -11.37
C ALA A 103 4.37 -9.76 -9.98
N ASP A 104 4.45 -10.59 -8.93
CA ASP A 104 4.25 -10.18 -7.53
C ASP A 104 5.28 -9.12 -7.10
N ARG A 105 6.55 -9.27 -7.49
CA ARG A 105 7.58 -8.26 -7.23
C ARG A 105 7.32 -6.94 -7.95
N VAL A 106 6.76 -7.00 -9.16
CA VAL A 106 6.35 -5.81 -9.92
C VAL A 106 5.14 -5.15 -9.24
N GLU A 107 4.12 -5.93 -8.87
CA GLU A 107 2.95 -5.44 -8.13
C GLU A 107 3.38 -4.78 -6.82
N LYS A 108 4.21 -5.41 -5.99
CA LYS A 108 4.76 -4.81 -4.75
C LYS A 108 5.52 -3.50 -4.96
N LYS A 109 6.11 -3.29 -6.14
CA LYS A 109 6.79 -2.03 -6.50
C LYS A 109 5.85 -1.01 -7.13
N ALA A 110 4.82 -1.46 -7.86
CA ALA A 110 3.84 -0.65 -8.55
C ALA A 110 2.77 -0.13 -7.57
N ASP A 111 2.32 -0.98 -6.64
CA ASP A 111 1.61 -0.65 -5.41
C ASP A 111 2.57 0.04 -4.42
N LYS A 112 3.17 1.16 -4.86
CA LYS A 112 3.54 2.18 -3.89
C LYS A 112 2.26 2.42 -3.08
N PRO A 113 2.24 2.18 -1.75
CA PRO A 113 1.05 2.43 -0.95
C PRO A 113 0.60 3.85 -1.28
N ARG A 114 -0.68 4.03 -1.67
CA ARG A 114 -1.30 5.34 -1.88
C ARG A 114 -0.72 6.28 -0.83
N GLY A 115 -0.02 7.32 -1.29
CA GLY A 115 0.78 8.17 -0.43
C GLY A 115 -0.03 8.55 0.81
N MET A 116 0.59 8.46 1.98
CA MET A 116 0.00 8.96 3.20
C MET A 116 -0.25 10.45 3.01
N LEU A 117 -1.48 10.91 3.21
CA LEU A 117 -1.84 12.31 3.02
C LEU A 117 -1.80 13.04 4.35
N VAL A 118 -1.19 14.23 4.33
CA VAL A 118 -1.11 15.14 5.46
C VAL A 118 -1.99 16.35 5.18
N ARG A 119 -2.91 16.65 6.09
CA ARG A 119 -3.69 17.89 6.09
C ARG A 119 -2.81 19.03 6.58
N THR A 120 -2.64 20.03 5.73
CA THR A 120 -1.89 21.25 6.05
C THR A 120 -2.75 22.22 6.86
N SER A 121 -2.10 23.26 7.41
CA SER A 121 -2.78 24.37 8.09
C SER A 121 -3.67 25.19 7.16
N HIS A 122 -3.49 25.07 5.84
CA HIS A 122 -4.31 25.74 4.82
C HIS A 122 -5.48 24.87 4.34
N PHE A 123 -5.78 23.80 5.09
CA PHE A 123 -6.83 22.83 4.78
C PHE A 123 -6.64 22.07 3.45
N THR A 124 -5.45 22.13 2.85
CA THR A 124 -5.09 21.32 1.68
C THR A 124 -4.52 19.96 2.10
N LEU A 125 -4.61 18.97 1.21
CA LEU A 125 -3.98 17.67 1.38
C LEU A 125 -2.69 17.62 0.58
N GLU A 126 -1.59 17.29 1.25
CA GLU A 126 -0.27 17.10 0.64
C GLU A 126 0.21 15.66 0.85
N GLU A 127 1.11 15.20 -0.02
CA GLU A 127 1.82 13.95 0.20
C GLU A 127 2.75 14.03 1.41
N PHE A 128 2.75 12.97 2.20
CA PHE A 128 3.66 12.82 3.32
C PHE A 128 5.11 12.74 2.83
N ASP A 129 5.95 13.59 3.42
CA ASP A 129 7.38 13.61 3.19
C ASP A 129 8.12 13.55 4.53
N ALA A 130 8.85 12.45 4.78
CA ALA A 130 9.64 12.28 5.98
C ALA A 130 10.76 13.33 6.09
N ASN A 131 11.24 13.90 4.98
CA ASN A 131 12.25 14.95 5.02
C ASN A 131 11.73 16.23 5.67
N LYS A 132 10.43 16.54 5.53
CA LYS A 132 9.81 17.67 6.25
C LYS A 132 9.90 17.49 7.77
N ILE A 133 9.77 16.25 8.27
CA ILE A 133 9.97 15.93 9.70
C ILE A 133 11.42 16.16 10.09
N ALA A 134 12.37 15.58 9.34
CA ALA A 134 13.80 15.73 9.64
C ALA A 134 14.22 17.21 9.66
N ASN A 135 13.77 18.00 8.68
CA ASN A 135 14.06 19.42 8.59
C ASN A 135 13.45 20.21 9.77
N SER A 136 12.22 19.89 10.18
CA SER A 136 11.59 20.48 11.37
C SER A 136 12.39 20.16 12.64
N LEU A 137 12.84 18.91 12.82
CA LEU A 137 13.68 18.52 13.97
C LEU A 137 15.02 19.26 14.01
N ILE A 138 15.69 19.41 12.87
CA ILE A 138 16.96 20.16 12.78
C ILE A 138 16.73 21.64 13.08
N LYS A 139 15.69 22.24 12.50
CA LYS A 139 15.41 23.67 12.61
C LYS A 139 14.91 24.08 14.00
N GLU A 140 13.96 23.33 14.56
CA GLU A 140 13.26 23.71 15.79
C GLU A 140 13.97 23.20 17.05
N ALA A 141 14.43 21.94 17.02
CA ALA A 141 15.03 21.30 18.19
C ALA A 141 16.56 21.18 18.13
N LYS A 142 17.18 21.64 17.04
CA LYS A 142 18.64 21.53 16.80
C LYS A 142 19.14 20.09 16.89
N VAL A 143 18.31 19.14 16.44
CA VAL A 143 18.67 17.73 16.38
C VAL A 143 19.75 17.52 15.31
N PRO A 144 20.82 16.74 15.57
CA PRO A 144 21.82 16.42 14.56
C PRO A 144 21.19 15.78 13.30
N PRO A 145 21.61 16.15 12.08
CA PRO A 145 20.95 15.70 10.85
C PRO A 145 20.79 14.18 10.71
N GLU A 146 21.81 13.42 11.14
CA GLU A 146 21.76 11.96 11.08
C GLU A 146 20.74 11.36 12.06
N LEU A 147 20.60 11.94 13.25
CA LEU A 147 19.59 11.54 14.23
C LEU A 147 18.19 11.92 13.75
N ALA A 148 18.03 13.14 13.22
CA ALA A 148 16.78 13.64 12.68
C ALA A 148 16.26 12.76 11.53
N LYS A 149 17.13 12.36 10.60
CA LYS A 149 16.79 11.42 9.51
C LYS A 149 16.37 10.05 10.05
N LYS A 150 17.08 9.51 11.05
CA LYS A 150 16.73 8.22 11.67
C LYS A 150 15.36 8.29 12.35
N ALA A 151 15.10 9.34 13.14
CA ALA A 151 13.82 9.56 13.80
C ALA A 151 12.68 9.75 12.78
N ALA A 152 12.90 10.51 11.71
CA ALA A 152 11.91 10.71 10.66
C ALA A 152 11.54 9.41 9.92
N LYS A 153 12.53 8.57 9.57
CA LYS A 153 12.28 7.25 8.95
C LYS A 153 11.49 6.32 9.87
N GLU A 154 11.78 6.37 11.17
CA GLU A 154 11.04 5.57 12.14
C GLU A 154 9.60 6.06 12.32
N ALA A 155 9.41 7.38 12.36
CA ALA A 155 8.09 8.01 12.40
C ALA A 155 7.26 7.61 11.17
N GLU A 156 7.85 7.65 9.97
CA GLU A 156 7.21 7.17 8.74
C GLU A 156 6.76 5.71 8.88
N LYS A 157 7.63 4.82 9.38
CA LYS A 157 7.30 3.41 9.57
C LYS A 157 6.13 3.20 10.53
N ARG A 158 6.05 3.98 11.62
CA ARG A 158 4.95 3.90 12.60
C ARG A 158 3.64 4.46 12.04
N LEU A 159 3.71 5.63 11.41
CA LEU A 159 2.55 6.27 10.79
C LEU A 159 1.95 5.41 9.67
N ARG A 160 2.77 4.66 8.92
CA ARG A 160 2.26 3.74 7.88
C ARG A 160 1.46 2.58 8.48
N LYS A 161 1.79 2.16 9.71
CA LYS A 161 1.10 1.05 10.39
C LYS A 161 -0.23 1.47 11.03
N SER A 162 -0.41 2.75 11.38
CA SER A 162 -1.57 3.22 12.15
C SER A 162 -2.90 3.25 11.35
N LYS A 163 -2.86 3.09 10.01
CA LYS A 163 -4.05 3.10 9.12
C LYS A 163 -4.98 4.32 9.30
N THR A 164 -4.45 5.46 9.78
CA THR A 164 -5.24 6.68 10.00
C THR A 164 -5.76 7.27 8.69
N LYS A 165 -7.00 7.76 8.67
CA LYS A 165 -7.69 8.28 7.47
C LYS A 165 -6.99 9.50 6.84
N TYR A 166 -6.36 10.34 7.65
CA TYR A 166 -5.52 11.46 7.24
C TYR A 166 -4.61 11.85 8.40
N LEU A 167 -3.39 12.30 8.11
CA LEU A 167 -2.48 12.82 9.12
C LEU A 167 -2.60 14.33 9.27
N THR A 168 -2.25 14.83 10.43
CA THR A 168 -2.10 16.26 10.69
C THR A 168 -0.71 16.52 11.24
N ALA A 169 -0.18 17.74 11.05
CA ALA A 169 1.11 18.13 11.64
C ALA A 169 1.18 17.91 13.17
N PRO A 170 0.13 18.18 13.98
CA PRO A 170 0.08 17.78 15.39
C PRO A 170 0.30 16.28 15.62
N LEU A 171 -0.44 15.42 14.92
CA LEU A 171 -0.35 13.97 15.10
C LEU A 171 1.04 13.43 14.73
N ILE A 172 1.61 13.94 13.64
CA ILE A 172 2.99 13.60 13.24
C ILE A 172 3.97 13.98 14.36
N ARG A 173 3.80 15.16 14.97
CA ARG A 173 4.66 15.62 16.07
C ARG A 173 4.53 14.74 17.31
N GLU A 174 3.33 14.29 17.66
CA GLU A 174 3.12 13.36 18.79
C GLU A 174 3.90 12.06 18.59
N VAL A 175 3.82 11.46 17.40
CA VAL A 175 4.56 10.24 17.07
C VAL A 175 6.07 10.45 17.14
N VAL A 176 6.55 11.60 16.64
CA VAL A 176 7.98 11.94 16.70
C VAL A 176 8.44 12.15 18.14
N ASN A 177 7.66 12.85 18.97
CA ASN A 177 7.97 13.07 20.38
C ASN A 177 8.04 11.75 21.15
N ALA A 178 7.12 10.81 20.89
CA ALA A 178 7.17 9.47 21.47
C ALA A 178 8.48 8.74 21.11
N ILE A 179 8.90 8.80 19.83
CA ILE A 179 10.17 8.20 19.39
C ILE A 179 11.38 8.85 20.09
N LEU A 180 11.37 10.17 20.30
CA LEU A 180 12.47 10.84 20.99
C LEU A 180 12.57 10.39 22.46
N ILE A 181 11.44 10.29 23.16
CA ILE A 181 11.39 9.81 24.55
C ILE A 181 11.90 8.37 24.64
N GLU A 182 11.41 7.48 23.79
CA GLU A 182 11.84 6.06 23.77
C GLU A 182 13.34 5.88 23.50
N LYS A 183 13.98 6.86 22.88
CA LYS A 183 15.43 6.86 22.61
C LYS A 183 16.25 7.62 23.65
N GLY A 184 15.63 8.12 24.72
CA GLY A 184 16.30 8.91 25.75
C GLY A 184 16.71 10.32 25.29
N PHE A 185 16.07 10.85 24.24
CA PHE A 185 16.35 12.17 23.67
C PHE A 185 15.38 13.23 24.19
N GLU A 186 15.19 13.28 25.51
CA GLU A 186 14.21 14.14 26.18
C GLU A 186 14.51 15.64 25.97
N ASP A 187 15.79 16.03 25.95
CA ASP A 187 16.21 17.42 25.70
C ASP A 187 15.74 17.96 24.34
N TYR A 188 15.69 17.10 23.31
CA TYR A 188 15.16 17.47 22.01
C TYR A 188 13.63 17.52 22.01
N ARG A 189 12.97 16.62 22.76
CA ARG A 189 11.52 16.64 22.95
C ARG A 189 11.07 17.91 23.65
N HIS A 190 11.79 18.38 24.67
CA HIS A 190 11.45 19.62 25.39
C HIS A 190 11.36 20.82 24.44
N LYS A 191 12.27 20.92 23.47
CA LYS A 191 12.28 21.97 22.44
C LYS A 191 11.14 21.88 21.43
N LEU A 192 10.47 20.73 21.33
CA LEU A 192 9.32 20.52 20.44
C LEU A 192 7.97 20.64 21.15
N THR A 193 7.99 20.83 22.47
CA THR A 193 6.80 20.97 23.31
C THR A 193 5.95 22.12 22.79
N ARG A 194 4.65 21.88 22.66
CA ARG A 194 3.68 22.92 22.37
C ARG A 194 3.09 23.39 23.69
N LEU A 195 3.04 24.70 23.85
CA LEU A 195 2.36 25.35 24.95
C LEU A 195 0.94 25.69 24.52
N GLY A 196 -0.02 25.54 25.42
CA GLY A 196 -1.41 25.69 25.05
C GLY A 196 -2.37 25.48 26.21
N MET A 197 -3.61 25.18 25.87
CA MET A 197 -4.63 24.81 26.85
C MET A 197 -5.36 23.57 26.35
N PRO A 198 -5.78 22.66 27.24
CA PRO A 198 -6.63 21.54 26.86
C PRO A 198 -7.92 22.01 26.18
N VAL A 199 -8.34 21.30 25.11
CA VAL A 199 -9.52 21.67 24.31
C VAL A 199 -10.79 21.80 25.18
N HIS A 200 -10.93 20.95 26.19
CA HIS A 200 -12.03 21.00 27.14
C HIS A 200 -12.05 22.34 27.90
N GLU A 201 -10.90 22.79 28.42
CA GLU A 201 -10.80 24.06 29.14
C GLU A 201 -11.08 25.25 28.23
N VAL A 202 -10.58 25.24 27.00
CA VAL A 202 -10.88 26.27 26.00
C VAL A 202 -12.39 26.32 25.72
N SER A 203 -13.02 25.15 25.57
CA SER A 203 -14.46 25.05 25.31
C SER A 203 -15.29 25.55 26.50
N SER A 204 -14.87 25.28 27.74
CA SER A 204 -15.51 25.83 28.95
C SER A 204 -15.32 27.34 29.08
N LEU A 205 -14.14 27.87 28.73
CA LEU A 205 -13.85 29.31 28.73
C LEU A 205 -14.69 30.06 27.70
N VAL A 206 -14.83 29.51 26.49
CA VAL A 206 -15.61 30.14 25.41
C VAL A 206 -17.12 29.95 25.60
N GLY A 207 -17.54 28.82 26.17
CA GLY A 207 -18.95 28.50 26.40
C GLY A 207 -19.58 29.13 27.64
N ALA A 208 -18.80 29.78 28.51
CA ALA A 208 -19.32 30.49 29.67
C ALA A 208 -20.17 31.70 29.22
N LYS A 209 -21.39 31.83 29.77
CA LYS A 209 -22.37 32.86 29.36
C LYS A 209 -21.87 34.31 29.48
N ASP A 210 -20.86 34.56 30.32
CA ASP A 210 -20.23 35.87 30.51
C ASP A 210 -19.03 36.14 29.57
N ALA A 211 -18.46 35.09 28.95
CA ALA A 211 -17.29 35.21 28.07
C ALA A 211 -17.59 35.91 26.74
N SER A 212 -18.88 36.00 26.35
CA SER A 212 -19.30 36.75 25.17
C SER A 212 -19.22 38.27 25.34
N ARG A 213 -19.06 38.79 26.57
CA ARG A 213 -19.01 40.23 26.84
C ARG A 213 -17.63 40.77 27.15
N ASP A 214 -16.66 39.89 27.45
CA ASP A 214 -15.29 40.28 27.81
C ASP A 214 -14.26 39.35 27.15
N SER A 215 -13.99 39.61 25.86
CA SER A 215 -12.94 38.92 25.12
C SER A 215 -11.55 39.16 25.71
N GLU A 216 -11.35 40.29 26.40
CA GLU A 216 -10.07 40.65 26.99
C GLU A 216 -9.73 39.77 28.18
N ALA A 217 -10.71 39.47 29.04
CA ALA A 217 -10.53 38.52 30.14
C ALA A 217 -10.18 37.11 29.65
N VAL A 218 -10.82 36.64 28.57
CA VAL A 218 -10.53 35.32 27.97
C VAL A 218 -9.11 35.29 27.40
N LEU A 219 -8.73 36.31 26.62
CA LEU A 219 -7.38 36.42 26.06
C LEU A 219 -6.31 36.54 27.14
N SER A 220 -6.56 37.34 28.18
CA SER A 220 -5.65 37.53 29.33
C SER A 220 -5.46 36.24 30.11
N LYS A 221 -6.55 35.51 30.39
CA LYS A 221 -6.48 34.21 31.08
C LYS A 221 -5.74 33.17 30.25
N ALA A 222 -6.06 33.03 28.97
CA ALA A 222 -5.37 32.10 28.07
C ALA A 222 -3.88 32.43 27.94
N GLY A 223 -3.54 33.72 27.76
CA GLY A 223 -2.16 34.19 27.69
C GLY A 223 -1.37 33.89 28.96
N LYS A 224 -1.95 34.16 30.14
CA LYS A 224 -1.31 33.84 31.43
C LYS A 224 -1.04 32.35 31.59
N THR A 225 -2.01 31.49 31.24
CA THR A 225 -1.82 30.03 31.32
C THR A 225 -0.67 29.58 30.41
N VAL A 226 -0.69 29.96 29.13
CA VAL A 226 0.37 29.56 28.17
C VAL A 226 1.75 30.07 28.59
N LEU A 227 1.86 31.32 29.06
CA LEU A 227 3.13 31.88 29.54
C LEU A 227 3.62 31.19 30.82
N SER A 228 2.72 30.81 31.73
CA SER A 228 3.09 30.05 32.92
C SER A 228 3.65 28.66 32.56
N GLU A 229 3.09 27.98 31.55
CA GLU A 229 3.63 26.72 31.05
C GLU A 229 5.04 26.88 30.45
N TYR A 230 5.33 28.01 29.79
CA TYR A 230 6.68 28.30 29.27
C TYR A 230 7.72 28.36 30.39
N THR A 231 7.36 28.90 31.56
CA THR A 231 8.30 29.02 32.69
C THR A 231 8.67 27.69 33.35
N LEU A 232 7.97 26.60 33.00
CA LEU A 232 8.21 25.25 33.51
C LEU A 232 9.12 24.40 32.61
N LEU A 233 9.56 24.95 31.47
CA LEU A 233 10.45 24.30 30.49
C LEU A 233 11.90 24.76 30.63
#